data_AF-A0A395J5Z8-F1
#
_entry.id   AF-A0A395J5Z8-F1
#
_cell.length_a   1.000
_cell.length_b   1.000
_cell.length_c   1.000
_cell.angle_alpha   90.00
_cell.angle_beta   90.00
_cell.angle_gamma   90.00
#
_symmetry.space_group_name_H-M   'P 1'
#
loop_
_entity.id
_entity.type
_entity.pdbx_description
1 polymer ?
#
loop_
_entity_poly.entity_id
_entity_poly.type
_entity_poly.pdbx_seq_one_letter_code
_entity_poly.pdbx_strand_id
1 'polypeptide(L)'
;MAEGDILIGLASAGVHSNGFSLVRRILEREKLAYTATAPWDPSTTAGLSLLTPTRIYVRSLLKVTKKHLLKGLAHITGGGLTENVPRMLPSHLAAEIDVATWQLPAVFKWLKSAGNVTASEMARTFNTGIGMVAVVSKDNVEQVTRELEESGEKVFTIGRLVTRSGEGCELKNLNSWDQN
;
A
#
# COMPACT_ATOMS: atom_id res chain seq x y z
N MET A 1 0.03 20.83 5.34
CA MET A 1 0.14 19.61 6.18
C MET A 1 0.64 20.04 7.55
N ALA A 2 0.18 19.38 8.61
CA ALA A 2 0.62 19.62 9.98
C ALA A 2 0.69 18.30 10.75
N GLU A 3 1.39 18.31 11.89
CA GLU A 3 1.37 17.21 12.84
C GLU A 3 -0.08 16.84 13.22
N GLY A 4 -0.35 15.53 13.30
CA GLY A 4 -1.67 15.00 13.61
C GLY A 4 -2.62 14.88 12.42
N ASP A 5 -2.26 15.39 11.23
CA ASP A 5 -3.01 15.07 10.00
C ASP A 5 -3.03 13.54 9.77
N ILE A 6 -4.13 13.04 9.21
CA ILE A 6 -4.39 11.60 9.10
C ILE A 6 -3.95 11.08 7.73
N LEU A 7 -3.37 9.88 7.73
CA LEU A 7 -3.02 9.13 6.54
C LEU A 7 -4.14 8.15 6.21
N ILE A 8 -4.68 8.28 5.00
CA ILE A 8 -5.66 7.37 4.44
C ILE A 8 -5.00 6.55 3.32
N GLY A 9 -5.09 5.23 3.39
CA GLY A 9 -4.62 4.30 2.36
C GLY A 9 -5.78 3.79 1.49
N LEU A 10 -5.56 3.69 0.18
CA LEU A 10 -6.50 3.05 -0.75
C LEU A 10 -5.97 1.69 -1.19
N ALA A 11 -6.85 0.70 -1.18
CA ALA A 11 -6.49 -0.67 -1.57
C ALA A 11 -5.90 -0.72 -2.98
N SER A 12 -4.79 -1.43 -3.12
CA SER A 12 -4.27 -1.91 -4.41
C SER A 12 -5.14 -3.06 -4.95
N ALA A 13 -4.91 -3.43 -6.21
CA ALA A 13 -5.54 -4.61 -6.81
C ALA A 13 -4.62 -5.86 -6.73
N GLY A 14 -3.42 -5.71 -6.16
CA GLY A 14 -2.37 -6.73 -6.20
C GLY A 14 -0.99 -6.06 -6.28
N VAL A 15 -0.04 -6.73 -6.93
CA VAL A 15 1.34 -6.24 -7.10
C VAL A 15 1.46 -4.96 -7.94
N HIS A 16 0.39 -4.58 -8.65
CA HIS A 16 0.35 -3.48 -9.61
C HIS A 16 1.42 -3.63 -10.69
N SER A 17 2.40 -2.72 -10.77
CA SER A 17 3.42 -2.68 -11.83
C SER A 17 4.86 -2.66 -11.29
N ASN A 18 5.06 -2.94 -10.00
CA ASN A 18 6.37 -2.84 -9.33
C ASN A 18 6.74 -4.13 -8.60
N GLY A 19 8.04 -4.34 -8.35
CA GLY A 19 8.54 -5.52 -7.65
C GLY A 19 8.58 -6.82 -8.48
N PHE A 20 8.22 -6.77 -9.78
CA PHE A 20 8.17 -7.97 -10.62
C PHE A 20 9.50 -8.70 -10.80
N SER A 21 10.63 -8.01 -10.68
CA SER A 21 11.93 -8.68 -10.71
C SER A 21 12.11 -9.65 -9.53
N LEU A 22 11.61 -9.29 -8.35
CA LEU A 22 11.60 -10.19 -7.19
C LEU A 22 10.55 -11.29 -7.36
N VAL A 23 9.35 -10.95 -7.84
CA VAL A 23 8.29 -11.93 -8.14
C VAL A 23 8.80 -13.04 -9.06
N ARG A 24 9.43 -12.68 -10.20
CA ARG A 24 9.95 -13.66 -11.17
C ARG A 24 10.99 -14.59 -10.54
N ARG A 25 11.93 -14.03 -9.75
CA ARG A 25 12.95 -14.82 -9.05
C ARG A 25 12.35 -15.80 -8.04
N ILE A 26 11.31 -15.39 -7.31
CA ILE A 26 10.62 -16.26 -6.35
C ILE A 26 9.92 -17.39 -7.11
N LEU A 27 9.14 -17.09 -8.16
CA LEU A 27 8.45 -18.11 -8.95
C LEU A 27 9.43 -19.12 -9.55
N GLU A 28 10.57 -18.66 -10.08
CA GLU A 28 11.62 -19.51 -10.63
C GLU A 28 12.21 -20.44 -9.57
N ARG A 29 12.54 -19.92 -8.38
CA ARG A 29 13.08 -20.72 -7.27
C ARG A 29 12.08 -21.77 -6.77
N GLU A 30 10.80 -21.38 -6.65
CA GLU A 30 9.71 -22.29 -6.26
C GLU A 30 9.28 -23.24 -7.40
N LYS A 31 9.88 -23.11 -8.59
CA LYS A 31 9.50 -23.85 -9.81
C LYS A 31 8.00 -23.74 -10.12
N LEU A 32 7.39 -22.61 -9.79
CA LEU A 32 5.96 -22.36 -10.01
C LEU A 32 5.74 -21.83 -11.43
N ALA A 33 5.13 -22.65 -12.29
CA ALA A 33 4.75 -22.23 -13.63
C ALA A 33 3.62 -21.17 -13.59
N TYR A 34 3.67 -20.20 -14.50
CA TYR A 34 2.63 -19.16 -14.61
C TYR A 34 1.23 -19.73 -14.91
N THR A 35 1.14 -20.89 -15.55
CA THR A 35 -0.12 -21.57 -15.88
C THR A 35 -0.63 -22.45 -14.75
N ALA A 36 0.15 -22.68 -13.69
CA ALA A 36 -0.29 -23.43 -12.53
C ALA A 36 -1.27 -22.61 -11.69
N THR A 37 -2.15 -23.29 -10.94
CA THR A 37 -3.03 -22.67 -9.95
C THR A 37 -2.22 -21.81 -8.98
N ALA A 38 -2.69 -20.59 -8.69
CA ALA A 38 -1.99 -19.71 -7.78
C ALA A 38 -2.09 -20.24 -6.33
N PRO A 39 -0.97 -20.46 -5.61
CA PRO A 39 -1.00 -20.93 -4.23
C PRO A 39 -1.72 -19.99 -3.25
N TRP A 40 -1.87 -18.71 -3.61
CA TRP A 40 -2.56 -17.69 -2.83
C TRP A 40 -4.00 -17.44 -3.27
N ASP A 41 -4.44 -18.01 -4.39
CA ASP A 41 -5.79 -17.87 -4.92
C ASP A 41 -6.14 -19.07 -5.82
N PRO A 42 -6.87 -20.08 -5.30
CA PRO A 42 -7.17 -21.29 -6.04
C PRO A 42 -8.14 -21.08 -7.21
N SER A 43 -8.74 -19.89 -7.35
CA SER A 43 -9.69 -19.58 -8.42
C SER A 43 -9.03 -19.20 -9.75
N THR A 44 -7.70 -19.02 -9.77
CA THR A 44 -6.97 -18.52 -10.94
C THR A 44 -5.57 -19.14 -11.06
N THR A 45 -4.85 -18.82 -12.13
CA THR A 45 -3.44 -19.20 -12.30
C THR A 45 -2.51 -18.13 -11.71
N ALA A 46 -1.28 -18.53 -11.37
CA ALA A 46 -0.26 -17.60 -10.87
C ALA A 46 -0.03 -16.43 -11.83
N GLY A 47 0.06 -16.71 -13.13
CA GLY A 47 0.25 -15.70 -14.18
C GLY A 47 -0.92 -14.74 -14.29
N LEU A 48 -2.16 -15.24 -14.36
CA LEU A 48 -3.34 -14.37 -14.46
C LEU A 48 -3.52 -13.51 -13.21
N SER A 49 -3.30 -14.06 -12.01
CA SER A 49 -3.34 -13.29 -10.77
C SER A 49 -2.29 -12.18 -10.74
N LEU A 50 -1.05 -12.48 -11.12
CA LEU A 50 0.04 -11.50 -11.16
C LEU A 50 -0.15 -10.43 -12.24
N LEU A 51 -0.87 -10.75 -13.31
CA LEU A 51 -1.23 -9.81 -14.38
C LEU A 51 -2.48 -8.97 -14.07
N THR A 52 -3.03 -9.06 -12.84
CA THR A 52 -4.14 -8.20 -12.41
C THR A 52 -3.76 -6.72 -12.67
N PRO A 53 -4.56 -5.99 -13.48
CA PRO A 53 -4.22 -4.63 -13.87
C PRO A 53 -4.06 -3.69 -12.66
N THR A 54 -3.18 -2.70 -12.82
CA THR A 54 -3.03 -1.64 -11.82
C THR A 54 -4.34 -0.86 -11.67
N ARG A 55 -4.73 -0.60 -10.42
CA ARG A 55 -5.94 0.16 -10.12
C ARG A 55 -5.76 1.62 -10.51
N ILE A 56 -6.76 2.20 -11.18
CA ILE A 56 -6.73 3.60 -11.62
C ILE A 56 -7.55 4.45 -10.64
N TYR A 57 -6.87 5.28 -9.83
CA TYR A 57 -7.49 6.08 -8.78
C TYR A 57 -8.00 7.47 -9.23
N VAL A 58 -7.79 7.85 -10.49
CA VAL A 58 -8.01 9.25 -10.93
C VAL A 58 -9.46 9.71 -10.72
N ARG A 59 -10.45 8.87 -11.03
CA ARG A 59 -11.86 9.27 -10.96
C ARG A 59 -12.32 9.48 -9.52
N SER A 60 -11.95 8.59 -8.61
CA SER A 60 -12.27 8.68 -7.18
C SER A 60 -11.53 9.86 -6.54
N LEU A 61 -10.22 10.00 -6.77
CA LEU A 61 -9.42 11.08 -6.20
C LEU A 61 -9.79 12.47 -6.73
N LEU A 62 -10.18 12.62 -8.00
CA LEU A 62 -10.59 13.93 -8.54
C LEU A 62 -11.80 14.51 -7.81
N LYS A 63 -12.74 13.68 -7.32
CA LYS A 63 -13.92 14.15 -6.57
C LYS A 63 -13.52 14.83 -5.27
N VAL A 64 -12.70 14.16 -4.45
CA VAL A 64 -12.23 14.70 -3.16
C VAL A 64 -11.21 15.83 -3.32
N THR A 65 -10.39 15.79 -4.38
CA THR A 65 -9.40 16.85 -4.68
C THR A 65 -10.11 18.16 -5.03
N LYS A 66 -11.16 18.13 -5.85
CA LYS A 66 -11.95 19.32 -6.22
C LYS A 66 -12.63 20.01 -5.04
N LYS A 67 -12.82 19.30 -3.93
CA LYS A 67 -13.38 19.83 -2.68
C LYS A 67 -12.31 20.34 -1.72
N HIS A 68 -11.04 20.33 -2.13
CA HIS A 68 -9.90 20.73 -1.30
C HIS A 68 -9.77 19.96 0.02
N LEU A 69 -10.24 18.71 0.05
CA LEU A 69 -10.20 17.88 1.26
C LEU A 69 -8.84 17.22 1.50
N LEU A 70 -8.03 17.10 0.45
CA LEU A 70 -6.73 16.44 0.47
C LEU A 70 -5.60 17.46 0.63
N LYS A 71 -4.62 17.13 1.48
CA LYS A 71 -3.41 17.93 1.73
C LYS A 71 -2.20 17.40 0.98
N GLY A 72 -2.24 16.15 0.52
CA GLY A 72 -1.22 15.53 -0.34
C GLY A 72 -1.58 14.11 -0.72
N LEU A 73 -0.89 13.61 -1.74
CA LEU A 73 -1.09 12.27 -2.31
C LEU A 73 0.28 11.64 -2.62
N ALA A 74 0.41 10.36 -2.33
CA ALA A 74 1.54 9.52 -2.68
C ALA A 74 1.05 8.25 -3.38
N HIS A 75 1.41 8.10 -4.66
CA HIS A 75 1.19 6.86 -5.40
C HIS A 75 2.26 5.85 -5.00
N ILE A 76 1.84 4.68 -4.51
CA ILE A 76 2.75 3.67 -3.99
C ILE A 76 3.24 2.79 -5.14
N THR A 77 4.51 2.99 -5.52
CA THR A 77 5.14 2.35 -6.68
C THR A 77 6.46 1.66 -6.26
N GLY A 78 7.51 1.74 -7.07
CA GLY A 78 8.85 1.27 -6.68
C GLY A 78 9.32 2.02 -5.43
N GLY A 79 9.94 1.31 -4.48
CA GLY A 79 10.30 1.86 -3.17
C GLY A 79 9.18 1.77 -2.13
N GLY A 80 7.99 1.28 -2.51
CA GLY A 80 6.91 0.94 -1.58
C GLY A 80 6.45 2.11 -0.72
N LEU A 81 5.98 1.83 0.50
CA LEU A 81 5.47 2.86 1.42
C LEU A 81 6.59 3.78 1.90
N THR A 82 7.73 3.21 2.25
CA THR A 82 8.83 3.90 2.92
C THR A 82 9.52 4.93 2.04
N GLU A 83 9.59 4.72 0.72
CA GLU A 83 10.17 5.72 -0.17
C GLU A 83 9.15 6.68 -0.80
N ASN A 84 7.92 6.23 -1.06
CA ASN A 84 6.95 7.07 -1.77
C ASN A 84 6.24 8.07 -0.86
N VAL A 85 5.86 7.65 0.37
CA VAL A 85 5.11 8.52 1.29
C VAL A 85 5.92 9.75 1.70
N PRO A 86 7.23 9.68 2.05
CA PRO A 86 7.99 10.86 2.43
C PRO A 86 8.12 11.93 1.35
N ARG A 87 8.02 11.56 0.06
CA ARG A 87 8.21 12.49 -1.07
C ARG A 87 7.14 13.57 -1.15
N MET A 88 5.96 13.34 -0.56
CA MET A 88 4.89 14.34 -0.49
C MET A 88 4.94 15.20 0.78
N LEU A 89 5.80 14.88 1.75
CA LEU A 89 5.81 15.52 3.07
C LEU A 89 6.79 16.71 3.12
N PRO A 90 6.44 17.79 3.86
CA PRO A 90 7.40 18.79 4.28
C PRO A 90 8.56 18.17 5.08
N SER A 91 9.75 18.76 5.02
CA SER A 91 10.97 18.22 5.64
C SER A 91 10.89 18.02 7.16
N HIS A 92 10.03 18.76 7.85
CA HIS A 92 9.82 18.68 9.31
C HIS A 92 8.78 17.65 9.74
N LEU A 93 8.11 16.97 8.81
CA LEU A 93 7.08 15.95 9.09
C LEU A 93 7.54 14.56 8.62
N ALA A 94 7.05 13.54 9.31
CA ALA A 94 7.18 12.14 8.94
C ALA A 94 5.81 11.46 8.97
N ALA A 95 5.67 10.37 8.23
CA ALA A 95 4.50 9.51 8.26
C ALA A 95 4.72 8.37 9.26
N GLU A 96 3.90 8.30 10.30
CA GLU A 96 3.79 7.12 11.16
C GLU A 96 2.63 6.25 10.64
N ILE A 97 2.93 5.08 10.08
CA ILE A 97 1.95 4.16 9.50
C ILE A 97 1.91 2.88 10.33
N ASP A 98 0.73 2.50 10.80
CA ASP A 98 0.50 1.24 11.49
C ASP A 98 0.04 0.17 10.48
N VAL A 99 0.91 -0.78 10.16
CA VAL A 99 0.61 -1.78 9.14
C VAL A 99 -0.39 -2.85 9.59
N ALA A 100 -0.72 -2.91 10.88
CA ALA A 100 -1.75 -3.79 11.42
C ALA A 100 -3.17 -3.29 11.11
N THR A 101 -3.32 -2.07 10.57
CA THR A 101 -4.61 -1.46 10.22
C THR A 101 -5.23 -2.02 8.93
N TRP A 102 -4.48 -2.81 8.15
CA TRP A 102 -5.02 -3.59 7.05
C TRP A 102 -4.42 -4.99 7.02
N GLN A 103 -5.14 -5.92 6.40
CA GLN A 103 -4.61 -7.27 6.20
C GLN A 103 -3.67 -7.29 4.99
N LEU A 104 -2.48 -7.87 5.16
CA LEU A 104 -1.57 -8.13 4.05
C LEU A 104 -2.25 -9.08 3.03
N PRO A 105 -2.43 -8.67 1.76
CA PRO A 105 -3.08 -9.52 0.77
C PRO A 105 -2.35 -10.86 0.54
N ALA A 106 -3.11 -11.91 0.20
CA ALA A 106 -2.62 -13.28 0.11
C ALA A 106 -1.41 -13.45 -0.81
N VAL A 107 -1.39 -12.76 -1.96
CA VAL A 107 -0.24 -12.77 -2.88
C VAL A 107 1.06 -12.29 -2.20
N PHE A 108 0.98 -11.27 -1.36
CA PHE A 108 2.14 -10.75 -0.62
C PHE A 108 2.53 -11.66 0.54
N LYS A 109 1.55 -12.28 1.23
CA LYS A 109 1.83 -13.31 2.24
C LYS A 109 2.62 -14.47 1.63
N TRP A 110 2.18 -14.96 0.46
CA TRP A 110 2.88 -16.02 -0.25
C TRP A 110 4.25 -15.58 -0.73
N LEU A 111 4.38 -14.42 -1.38
CA LEU A 111 5.68 -13.90 -1.84
C LEU A 111 6.67 -13.73 -0.68
N LYS A 112 6.19 -13.26 0.48
CA LYS A 112 6.99 -13.11 1.69
C LYS A 112 7.51 -14.47 2.18
N SER A 113 6.59 -15.43 2.36
CA SER A 113 6.90 -16.77 2.89
C SER A 113 7.76 -17.57 1.93
N ALA A 114 7.32 -17.72 0.67
CA ALA A 114 8.09 -18.40 -0.37
C ALA A 114 9.46 -17.73 -0.49
N GLY A 115 9.49 -16.41 -0.74
CA GLY A 115 10.70 -15.61 -0.93
C GLY A 115 11.69 -15.59 0.23
N ASN A 116 11.28 -15.96 1.45
CA ASN A 116 11.98 -15.67 2.69
C ASN A 116 12.34 -14.16 2.80
N VAL A 117 11.38 -13.30 2.46
CA VAL A 117 11.54 -11.84 2.44
C VAL A 117 11.11 -11.28 3.80
N THR A 118 11.89 -10.37 4.38
CA THR A 118 11.51 -9.72 5.64
C THR A 118 10.32 -8.78 5.44
N ALA A 119 9.55 -8.50 6.49
CA ALA A 119 8.44 -7.55 6.42
C ALA A 119 8.90 -6.14 5.98
N SER A 120 10.09 -5.71 6.42
CA SER A 120 10.70 -4.44 6.00
C SER A 120 11.01 -4.40 4.50
N GLU A 121 11.56 -5.48 3.94
CA GLU A 121 11.85 -5.55 2.51
C GLU A 121 10.58 -5.67 1.66
N MET A 122 9.54 -6.33 2.18
CA MET A 122 8.22 -6.33 1.57
C MET A 122 7.66 -4.90 1.46
N ALA A 123 7.74 -4.12 2.54
CA ALA A 123 7.23 -2.75 2.57
C ALA A 123 8.03 -1.77 1.68
N ARG A 124 9.31 -2.05 1.43
CA ARG A 124 10.19 -1.27 0.54
C ARG A 124 10.03 -1.68 -0.93
N THR A 125 9.71 -2.95 -1.21
CA THR A 125 9.64 -3.45 -2.58
C THR A 125 8.24 -3.32 -3.17
N PHE A 126 7.22 -3.57 -2.37
CA PHE A 126 5.84 -3.69 -2.81
C PHE A 126 4.93 -2.64 -2.16
N ASN A 127 3.75 -2.49 -2.75
CA ASN A 127 2.68 -1.68 -2.18
C ASN A 127 2.00 -2.35 -0.95
N THR A 128 2.19 -3.66 -0.77
CA THR A 128 1.69 -4.47 0.37
C THR A 128 0.18 -4.35 0.62
N GLY A 129 -0.60 -4.02 -0.41
CA GLY A 129 -2.04 -3.86 -0.32
C GLY A 129 -2.52 -2.41 -0.41
N ILE A 130 -1.64 -1.40 -0.30
CA ILE A 130 -2.00 0.02 -0.38
C ILE A 130 -1.40 0.65 -1.63
N GLY A 131 -2.22 0.96 -2.63
CA GLY A 131 -1.75 1.56 -3.88
C GLY A 131 -1.65 3.09 -3.85
N MET A 132 -2.38 3.76 -2.97
CA MET A 132 -2.36 5.21 -2.83
C MET A 132 -2.43 5.59 -1.36
N VAL A 133 -1.70 6.62 -0.95
CA VAL A 133 -1.83 7.24 0.38
C VAL A 133 -2.21 8.71 0.21
N ALA A 134 -3.16 9.18 1.00
CA ALA A 134 -3.60 10.57 1.05
C ALA A 134 -3.41 11.15 2.45
N VAL A 135 -3.02 12.42 2.53
CA VAL A 135 -3.02 13.19 3.79
C VAL A 135 -4.30 14.01 3.87
N VAL A 136 -5.00 13.95 4.99
CA VAL A 136 -6.22 14.74 5.26
C VAL A 136 -6.16 15.36 6.66
N SER A 137 -6.91 16.45 6.90
CA SER A 137 -7.14 16.90 8.28
C SER A 137 -8.00 15.89 9.03
N LYS A 138 -7.87 15.86 10.36
CA LYS A 138 -8.70 15.03 11.25
C LYS A 138 -10.19 15.21 10.98
N ASP A 139 -10.63 16.46 10.81
CA ASP A 139 -12.04 16.81 10.59
C ASP A 139 -12.59 16.32 9.24
N ASN A 140 -11.70 16.08 8.26
CA ASN A 140 -12.10 15.66 6.90
C ASN A 140 -12.08 14.14 6.71
N VAL A 141 -11.59 13.35 7.68
CA VAL A 141 -11.41 11.90 7.52
C VAL A 141 -12.71 11.21 7.11
N GLU A 142 -13.79 11.44 7.86
CA GLU A 142 -15.08 10.78 7.61
C GLU A 142 -15.64 11.14 6.24
N GLN A 143 -15.59 12.42 5.87
CA GLN A 143 -16.06 12.88 4.57
C GLN A 143 -15.24 12.28 3.43
N VAL A 144 -13.91 12.30 3.53
CA VAL A 144 -13.03 11.75 2.48
C VAL A 144 -13.23 10.26 2.33
N THR A 145 -13.28 9.51 3.43
CA THR A 145 -13.54 8.07 3.43
C THR A 145 -14.85 7.77 2.72
N ARG A 146 -15.95 8.41 3.13
CA ARG A 146 -17.27 8.22 2.52
C ARG A 146 -17.24 8.48 1.00
N GLU A 147 -16.68 9.60 0.57
CA GLU A 147 -16.65 9.97 -0.85
C GLU A 147 -15.82 9.01 -1.73
N LEU A 148 -14.74 8.46 -1.16
CA LEU A 148 -13.90 7.47 -1.83
C LEU A 148 -14.59 6.10 -1.88
N GLU A 149 -15.23 5.67 -0.79
CA GLU A 149 -16.00 4.42 -0.73
C GLU A 149 -17.22 4.45 -1.65
N GLU A 150 -17.97 5.56 -1.69
CA GLU A 150 -19.05 5.79 -2.66
C GLU A 150 -18.55 5.77 -4.12
N SER A 151 -17.25 6.00 -4.32
CA SER A 151 -16.59 5.88 -5.64
C SER A 151 -16.02 4.49 -5.90
N GLY A 152 -16.28 3.51 -5.03
CA GLY A 152 -15.87 2.12 -5.15
C GLY A 152 -14.44 1.84 -4.67
N GLU A 153 -13.83 2.74 -3.91
CA GLU A 153 -12.55 2.49 -3.25
C GLU A 153 -12.74 1.71 -1.95
N LYS A 154 -11.75 0.89 -1.60
CA LYS A 154 -11.63 0.36 -0.23
C LYS A 154 -10.60 1.22 0.50
N VAL A 155 -11.02 1.80 1.61
CA VAL A 155 -10.30 2.87 2.31
C VAL A 155 -9.87 2.38 3.69
N PHE A 156 -8.67 2.78 4.11
CA PHE A 156 -8.13 2.47 5.43
C PHE A 156 -7.56 3.74 6.07
N THR A 157 -7.87 3.98 7.35
CA THR A 157 -7.09 4.92 8.15
C THR A 157 -5.83 4.19 8.61
N ILE A 158 -4.69 4.54 8.01
CA ILE A 158 -3.44 3.77 8.17
C ILE A 158 -2.44 4.39 9.12
N GLY A 159 -2.66 5.64 9.53
CA GLY A 159 -1.70 6.33 10.38
C GLY A 159 -1.90 7.84 10.43
N ARG A 160 -0.84 8.55 10.75
CA ARG A 160 -0.85 10.01 10.94
C ARG A 160 0.51 10.63 10.62
N LEU A 161 0.51 11.95 10.42
CA LEU A 161 1.74 12.74 10.39
C LEU A 161 2.21 13.04 11.81
N VAL A 162 3.51 12.92 12.01
CA VAL A 162 4.23 13.21 13.26
C VAL A 162 5.38 14.16 12.99
N THR A 163 5.89 14.83 14.03
CA THR A 163 7.14 15.59 13.92
C THR A 163 8.29 14.66 13.53
N ARG A 164 9.09 15.06 12.54
CA ARG A 164 10.21 14.24 12.04
C ARG A 164 11.39 14.27 13.01
N SER A 165 11.77 13.10 13.50
CA SER A 165 12.98 12.88 14.32
C SER A 165 14.05 12.03 13.62
N GLY A 166 13.78 11.51 12.43
CA GLY A 166 14.70 10.65 11.67
C GLY A 166 14.19 10.34 10.25
N GLU A 167 13.84 9.08 10.00
CA GLU A 167 13.27 8.64 8.74
C GLU A 167 11.98 9.40 8.37
N GLY A 168 11.72 9.55 7.07
CA GLY A 168 10.53 10.26 6.61
C GLY A 168 9.23 9.45 6.72
N CYS A 169 9.35 8.12 6.90
CA CYS A 169 8.23 7.22 7.09
C CYS A 169 8.64 6.11 8.06
N GLU A 170 7.88 5.98 9.15
CA GLU A 170 8.06 4.96 10.16
C GLU A 170 6.88 3.97 10.09
N LEU A 171 7.19 2.69 9.97
CA LEU A 171 6.21 1.61 9.96
C LEU A 171 6.13 0.97 11.35
N LYS A 172 4.95 0.99 11.96
CA LYS A 172 4.65 0.33 13.24
C LYS A 172 4.03 -1.04 13.01
N ASN A 173 4.20 -1.94 13.98
CA ASN A 173 3.60 -3.28 14.02
C ASN A 173 3.90 -4.16 12.79
N LEU A 174 5.09 -4.04 12.20
CA LEU A 174 5.53 -4.85 11.05
C LEU A 174 5.50 -6.37 11.32
N ASN A 175 5.68 -6.76 12.57
CA ASN A 175 5.56 -8.14 13.03
C ASN A 175 4.16 -8.75 12.83
N SER A 176 3.13 -7.93 12.62
CA SER A 176 1.80 -8.42 12.24
C SER A 176 1.79 -9.15 10.90
N TRP A 177 2.79 -8.91 10.04
CA TRP A 177 2.97 -9.62 8.77
C TRP A 177 3.87 -10.86 8.87
N ASP A 178 4.39 -11.14 10.06
CA ASP A 178 5.15 -12.37 10.35
C ASP A 178 4.26 -13.49 10.89
N GLN A 179 3.01 -13.18 11.25
CA GLN A 179 2.04 -14.15 11.75
C GLN A 179 1.21 -14.70 10.58
N ASN A 180 1.27 -16.03 10.40
CA ASN A 180 0.49 -16.79 9.41
C ASN A 180 -0.96 -16.96 9.86
#